data_AF-A0A9P4PKD5-F1
#
_entry.id   AF-A0A9P4PKD5-F1
#
_cell.length_a   1.000
_cell.length_b   1.000
_cell.length_c   1.000
_cell.angle_alpha   90.00
_cell.angle_beta   90.00
_cell.angle_gamma   90.00
#
_symmetry.space_group_name_H-M   'P 1'
#
loop_
_entity.id
_entity.type
_entity.pdbx_description
1 polymer ?
#
loop_
_entity_poly.entity_id
_entity_poly.type
_entity_poly.pdbx_seq_one_letter_code
_entity_poly.pdbx_strand_id
1 'polypeptide(L)'
;LHSIAAAVPSPIYDDKTILDDWLEDLRRSAAEIDKPSLALLGTGSDYTAFAHHFGIPSVDMLFNRQGQGVYLYHSNYDSYYWIDRFGDVGF
;
A
#
# COMPACT_ATOMS: atom_id res chain seq x y z
N LEU A 1 12.76 -4.63 -2.11
CA LEU A 1 11.30 -4.55 -1.89
C LEU A 1 10.69 -5.94 -1.83
N HIS A 2 10.59 -6.70 -2.93
CA HIS A 2 9.96 -8.04 -2.90
C HIS A 2 10.57 -9.02 -1.88
N SER A 3 11.90 -9.05 -1.73
CA SER A 3 12.56 -9.91 -0.74
C SER A 3 12.20 -9.55 0.71
N ILE A 4 11.98 -8.26 0.98
CA ILE A 4 11.56 -7.78 2.30
C ILE A 4 10.08 -8.10 2.50
N ALA A 5 9.24 -7.86 1.50
CA ALA A 5 7.82 -8.19 1.55
C ALA A 5 7.57 -9.70 1.78
N ALA A 6 8.42 -10.56 1.22
CA ALA A 6 8.36 -12.01 1.45
C ALA A 6 8.82 -12.45 2.85
N ALA A 7 9.43 -11.56 3.64
CA ALA A 7 9.94 -11.87 4.97
C ALA A 7 9.05 -11.33 6.11
N VAL A 8 8.08 -10.48 5.80
CA VAL A 8 7.18 -9.87 6.78
C VAL A 8 5.85 -10.62 6.81
N PRO A 9 5.38 -11.11 7.97
CA PRO A 9 4.09 -11.78 8.09
C PRO A 9 2.91 -10.91 7.64
N SER A 10 1.91 -11.54 7.05
CA SER A 10 0.63 -10.89 6.73
C SER A 10 -0.08 -10.48 8.03
N PRO A 11 -0.65 -9.27 8.11
CA PRO A 11 -1.54 -8.88 9.21
C PRO A 11 -2.96 -9.44 9.04
N ILE A 12 -3.27 -10.08 7.90
CA ILE A 12 -4.63 -10.51 7.54
C ILE A 12 -4.79 -12.03 7.65
N TYR A 13 -3.78 -12.79 7.23
CA TYR A 13 -3.86 -14.25 7.13
C TYR A 13 -2.70 -14.93 7.85
N ASP A 14 -3.02 -15.97 8.61
CA ASP A 14 -2.01 -16.83 9.23
C ASP A 14 -1.14 -17.53 8.16
N ASP A 15 0.14 -17.72 8.46
CA ASP A 15 1.13 -18.39 7.61
C ASP A 15 1.33 -17.76 6.20
N LYS A 16 0.98 -16.47 6.05
CA LYS A 16 1.20 -15.67 4.83
C LYS A 16 2.13 -14.50 5.09
N THR A 17 2.55 -13.85 4.00
CA THR A 17 3.41 -12.67 4.01
C THR A 17 2.72 -11.47 3.38
N ILE A 18 3.22 -10.26 3.64
CA ILE A 18 2.68 -9.06 2.95
C ILE A 18 2.89 -9.10 1.43
N LEU A 19 3.84 -9.91 0.94
CA LEU A 19 3.97 -10.16 -0.49
C LEU A 19 2.79 -10.97 -1.04
N ASP A 20 2.30 -11.95 -0.28
CA ASP A 20 1.11 -12.73 -0.64
C ASP A 20 -0.14 -11.85 -0.68
N ASP A 21 -0.30 -10.96 0.31
CA ASP A 21 -1.42 -10.02 0.38
C ASP A 21 -1.44 -9.08 -0.84
N TRP A 22 -0.27 -8.54 -1.19
CA TRP A 22 -0.12 -7.65 -2.35
C TRP A 22 -0.44 -8.37 -3.66
N LEU A 23 0.02 -9.62 -3.81
CA LEU A 23 -0.33 -10.47 -4.96
C LEU A 23 -1.83 -10.76 -5.02
N GLU A 24 -2.47 -11.06 -3.90
CA GLU A 24 -3.91 -11.30 -3.84
C GLU A 24 -4.70 -10.06 -4.28
N ASP A 25 -4.35 -8.88 -3.77
CA ASP A 25 -5.05 -7.64 -4.11
C ASP A 25 -4.91 -7.31 -5.60
N LEU A 26 -3.72 -7.43 -6.17
CA LEU A 26 -3.50 -7.24 -7.60
C LEU A 26 -4.33 -8.22 -8.45
N ARG A 27 -4.44 -9.48 -8.01
CA ARG A 27 -5.21 -10.53 -8.72
C ARG A 27 -6.71 -10.26 -8.76
N ARG A 28 -7.24 -9.39 -7.89
CA ARG A 28 -8.64 -8.91 -7.99
C ARG A 28 -8.89 -8.12 -9.26
N SER A 29 -7.86 -7.46 -9.78
CA SER A 29 -7.94 -6.59 -10.96
C SER A 29 -7.42 -7.23 -12.25
N ALA A 30 -6.56 -8.26 -12.16
CA ALA A 30 -6.03 -8.99 -13.31
C ALA A 30 -5.67 -10.45 -12.94
N ALA A 31 -6.20 -11.42 -13.69
CA ALA A 31 -6.15 -12.84 -13.32
C ALA A 31 -4.74 -13.48 -13.37
N GLU A 32 -3.83 -12.96 -14.19
CA GLU A 32 -2.51 -13.56 -14.42
C GLU A 32 -1.37 -12.63 -13.94
N ILE A 33 -1.25 -12.48 -12.62
CA ILE A 33 -0.12 -11.78 -11.99
C ILE A 33 0.65 -12.78 -11.11
N ASP A 34 1.91 -13.01 -11.45
CA ASP A 34 2.85 -13.89 -10.75
C ASP A 34 3.81 -13.10 -9.83
N LYS A 35 3.96 -11.81 -10.07
CA LYS A 35 4.81 -10.91 -9.30
C LYS A 35 4.20 -9.51 -9.20
N PRO A 36 4.25 -8.86 -8.03
CA PRO A 36 3.74 -7.51 -7.94
C PRO A 36 4.55 -6.51 -8.77
N SER A 37 3.84 -5.60 -9.42
CA SER A 37 4.42 -4.51 -10.20
C SER A 37 4.56 -3.26 -9.35
N LEU A 38 5.64 -2.51 -9.55
CA LEU A 38 5.81 -1.18 -8.95
C LEU A 38 5.27 -0.13 -9.91
N ALA A 39 4.45 0.78 -9.38
CA ALA A 39 3.99 1.94 -10.14
C ALA A 39 5.12 2.96 -10.34
N LEU A 40 5.05 3.73 -11.42
CA LEU A 40 5.97 4.84 -11.66
C LEU A 40 5.68 5.99 -10.69
N LEU A 41 6.72 6.60 -10.13
CA LEU A 41 6.59 7.76 -9.25
C LEU A 41 6.23 9.02 -10.06
N GLY A 42 5.07 9.59 -9.72
CA GLY A 42 4.59 10.88 -10.24
C GLY A 42 5.02 12.05 -9.36
N THR A 43 4.09 12.96 -9.07
CA THR A 43 4.33 14.14 -8.21
C THR A 43 3.42 14.18 -6.98
N GLY A 44 2.95 13.01 -6.52
CA GLY A 44 1.86 12.90 -5.54
C GLY A 44 2.28 13.00 -4.06
N SER A 45 3.57 13.07 -3.77
CA SER A 45 4.12 13.22 -2.41
C SER A 45 5.53 13.85 -2.46
N ASP A 46 6.19 13.95 -1.32
CA ASP A 46 7.48 14.64 -1.16
C ASP A 46 8.64 13.97 -1.90
N TYR A 47 8.50 12.69 -2.29
CA TYR A 47 9.47 11.98 -3.13
C TYR A 47 9.76 12.69 -4.45
N THR A 48 8.89 13.60 -4.89
CA THR A 48 9.03 14.35 -6.15
C THR A 48 10.37 15.06 -6.26
N ALA A 49 10.79 15.79 -5.21
CA ALA A 49 12.06 16.51 -5.23
C ALA A 49 13.26 15.56 -5.37
N PHE A 50 13.21 14.42 -4.69
CA PHE A 50 14.27 13.42 -4.73
C PHE A 50 14.33 12.70 -6.08
N ALA A 51 13.18 12.21 -6.55
CA ALA A 51 13.10 11.40 -7.75
C ALA A 51 13.27 12.23 -9.03
N HIS A 52 12.60 13.37 -9.16
CA HIS A 52 12.54 14.13 -10.43
C HIS A 52 13.58 15.24 -10.52
N HIS A 53 13.93 15.89 -9.41
CA HIS A 53 14.89 16.99 -9.42
C HIS A 53 16.32 16.49 -9.17
N PHE A 54 16.53 15.65 -8.16
CA PHE A 54 17.86 15.16 -7.79
C PHE A 54 18.24 13.82 -8.42
N GLY A 55 17.31 13.09 -9.02
CA GLY A 55 17.57 11.77 -9.62
C GLY A 55 17.95 10.70 -8.59
N ILE A 56 17.51 10.86 -7.34
CA ILE A 56 17.77 9.92 -6.25
C ILE A 56 16.75 8.78 -6.32
N PRO A 57 17.19 7.50 -6.33
CA PRO A 57 16.29 6.36 -6.24
C PRO A 57 15.38 6.48 -5.02
N SER A 58 14.07 6.50 -5.29
CA SER A 58 13.03 6.76 -4.29
C SER A 58 11.97 5.67 -4.36
N VAL A 59 11.26 5.46 -3.25
CA VAL A 59 10.12 4.55 -3.16
C VAL A 59 9.05 5.19 -2.27
N ASP A 60 7.78 4.99 -2.64
CA ASP A 60 6.61 5.28 -1.81
C ASP A 60 5.88 3.96 -1.53
N MET A 61 5.43 3.76 -0.30
CA MET A 61 4.81 2.52 0.18
C MET A 61 3.66 2.85 1.11
N LEU A 62 2.52 2.19 0.89
CA LEU A 62 1.31 2.35 1.70
C LEU A 62 0.50 1.05 1.69
N PHE A 63 -0.36 0.86 2.69
CA PHE A 63 -1.42 -0.15 2.64
C PHE A 63 -2.68 0.49 2.06
N ASN A 64 -3.15 -0.05 0.93
CA ASN A 64 -4.40 0.36 0.29
C ASN A 64 -5.04 -0.90 -0.26
N ARG A 65 -6.00 -1.44 0.48
CA ARG A 65 -6.81 -2.54 -0.01
C ARG A 65 -8.04 -1.99 -0.70
N GLN A 66 -8.19 -2.30 -1.98
CA GLN A 66 -9.33 -1.82 -2.75
C GLN A 66 -10.64 -2.38 -2.19
N GLY A 67 -11.62 -1.50 -1.95
CA GLY A 67 -13.01 -1.86 -1.72
C GLY A 67 -13.44 -2.18 -0.29
N GLN A 68 -12.66 -1.85 0.75
CA GLN A 68 -13.05 -2.13 2.15
C GLN A 68 -13.54 -0.93 2.98
N GLY A 69 -13.51 0.30 2.45
CA GLY A 69 -14.05 1.46 3.17
C GLY A 69 -14.09 2.76 2.36
N VAL A 70 -14.83 3.75 2.86
CA VAL A 70 -14.79 5.13 2.33
C VAL A 70 -13.48 5.76 2.78
N TYR A 71 -12.57 6.02 1.85
CA TYR A 71 -11.33 6.73 2.13
C TYR A 71 -11.62 8.23 2.32
N LEU A 72 -11.31 8.77 3.50
CA LEU A 72 -11.74 10.11 3.93
C LEU A 72 -10.82 11.25 3.49
N TYR A 73 -10.08 11.02 2.40
CA TYR A 73 -9.08 11.93 1.87
C TYR A 73 -9.52 13.40 1.82
N HIS A 74 -8.72 14.28 2.43
CA HIS A 74 -8.92 15.74 2.44
C HIS A 74 -10.30 16.19 2.96
N SER A 75 -10.95 15.37 3.78
CA SER A 75 -12.24 15.71 4.39
C SER A 75 -12.08 16.03 5.87
N ASN A 76 -13.07 16.71 6.45
CA ASN A 76 -13.15 16.93 7.90
C ASN A 76 -13.36 15.63 8.71
N TYR A 77 -13.60 14.50 8.04
CA TYR A 77 -13.79 13.21 8.68
C TYR A 77 -12.47 12.41 8.77
N ASP A 78 -11.41 12.84 8.07
CA ASP A 78 -10.07 12.28 8.22
C ASP A 78 -9.57 12.56 9.64
N SER A 79 -9.64 11.54 10.49
CA SER A 79 -9.54 11.71 11.93
C SER A 79 -9.01 10.46 12.61
N TYR A 80 -8.44 10.66 13.80
CA TYR A 80 -8.02 9.55 14.65
C TYR A 80 -9.16 8.56 14.91
N TYR A 81 -10.38 9.07 15.14
CA TYR A 81 -11.53 8.22 15.36
C TYR A 81 -11.79 7.27 14.18
N TRP A 82 -11.56 7.72 12.95
CA TRP A 82 -11.78 6.87 11.78
C TRP A 82 -10.73 5.76 11.64
N ILE A 83 -9.45 6.07 11.84
CA ILE A 83 -8.39 5.06 11.74
C ILE A 83 -8.57 3.99 12.82
N ASP A 84 -8.82 4.39 14.07
CA ASP A 84 -9.03 3.49 15.23
C ASP A 84 -10.25 2.55 15.08
N ARG A 85 -11.29 2.99 14.36
CA ARG A 85 -12.58 2.29 14.27
C ARG A 85 -12.86 1.61 12.95
N PHE A 86 -12.21 2.01 11.87
CA PHE A 86 -12.55 1.54 10.54
C PHE A 86 -11.35 1.28 9.65
N GLY A 87 -10.38 2.20 9.62
CA GLY A 87 -9.25 2.08 8.69
C GLY A 87 -8.27 1.00 9.12
N ASP A 88 -7.95 0.97 10.41
CA ASP A 88 -6.86 0.20 10.99
C ASP A 88 -7.25 -0.25 12.42
N VAL A 89 -8.32 -1.07 12.52
CA VAL A 89 -8.81 -1.54 13.83
C VAL A 89 -7.86 -2.52 14.50
N GLY A 90 -7.31 -2.13 15.65
CA GLY A 90 -6.35 -2.97 16.38
C GLY A 90 -4.97 -3.00 15.75
N PHE A 91 -4.74 -2.11 14.79
CA PHE A 91 -3.41 -1.80 14.26
C PHE A 91 -2.69 -0.82 15.20
#